data_AF-A0A7R8UYI8-F1
#
_entry.id   AF-A0A7R8UYI8-F1
#
_cell.length_a   1.000
_cell.length_b   1.000
_cell.length_c   1.000
_cell.angle_alpha   90.00
_cell.angle_beta   90.00
_cell.angle_gamma   90.00
#
_symmetry.space_group_name_H-M   'P 1'
#
loop_
_entity.id
_entity.type
_entity.pdbx_description
1 polymer ?
#
loop_
_entity_poly.entity_id
_entity_poly.type
_entity_poly.pdbx_seq_one_letter_code
_entity_poly.pdbx_strand_id
1 'polypeptide(L)'
;MKLLLLLSALWVSPIFSQSDWWQTGQFYQIYPRSFKDSNGDGIGDLNGIREKLPHLKDIGMTAAWLSPIYKSPMKDFGYDISDFKAIQPEYGTMADFEALLKRAKELGIKLIMDLVPNHTSDLHEWFQKSVNRVKGYEDFYIWHDGYPDPKNSSNRLPPNNWVSNF
;
A
#
# COMPACT_ATOMS: atom_id res chain seq x y z
N MET A 1 44.02 3.40 -63.43
CA MET A 1 43.17 4.32 -62.66
C MET A 1 42.43 3.49 -61.61
N LYS A 2 42.86 3.52 -60.34
CA LYS A 2 42.32 2.71 -59.25
C LYS A 2 41.11 3.43 -58.65
N LEU A 3 39.94 2.81 -58.65
CA LEU A 3 38.76 3.30 -57.94
C LEU A 3 38.52 2.39 -56.72
N LEU A 4 38.95 2.83 -55.55
CA LEU A 4 38.58 2.22 -54.27
C LEU A 4 37.21 2.78 -53.86
N LEU A 5 36.19 1.93 -53.85
CA LEU A 5 34.91 2.22 -53.20
C LEU A 5 35.04 1.95 -51.71
N LEU A 6 35.12 3.02 -50.91
CA LEU A 6 34.94 2.98 -49.46
C LEU A 6 33.45 2.96 -49.16
N LEU A 7 32.90 1.78 -48.85
CA LEU A 7 31.59 1.64 -48.21
C LEU A 7 31.74 1.97 -46.72
N SER A 8 31.40 3.20 -46.33
CA SER A 8 31.17 3.54 -44.93
C SER A 8 29.83 2.96 -44.49
N ALA A 9 29.85 1.82 -43.79
CA ALA A 9 28.68 1.34 -43.06
C ALA A 9 28.45 2.26 -41.86
N LEU A 10 27.50 3.20 -41.99
CA LEU A 10 26.98 3.95 -40.85
C LEU A 10 26.20 2.98 -39.98
N TRP A 11 26.83 2.48 -38.91
CA TRP A 11 26.15 1.79 -37.83
C TRP A 11 25.29 2.79 -37.07
N VAL A 12 24.04 2.93 -37.49
CA VAL A 12 23.02 3.59 -36.68
C VAL A 12 22.62 2.60 -35.59
N SER A 13 23.28 2.67 -34.43
CA SER A 13 22.77 1.98 -33.25
C SER A 13 21.37 2.54 -32.97
N PRO A 14 20.32 1.71 -32.94
CA PRO A 14 19.01 2.19 -32.53
C PRO A 14 19.13 2.71 -31.10
N ILE A 15 18.79 3.99 -30.91
CA ILE A 15 18.61 4.56 -29.57
C ILE A 15 17.30 3.97 -29.07
N PHE A 16 17.35 2.77 -28.52
CA PHE A 16 16.28 2.29 -27.66
C PHE A 16 16.38 3.09 -26.37
N SER A 17 15.47 4.04 -26.16
CA SER A 17 15.23 4.57 -24.82
C SER A 17 14.90 3.38 -23.95
N GLN A 18 15.74 3.08 -22.96
CA GLN A 18 15.47 2.02 -22.02
C GLN A 18 14.19 2.39 -21.26
N SER A 19 13.13 1.61 -21.43
CA SER A 19 11.87 1.83 -20.70
C SER A 19 12.14 1.81 -19.20
N ASP A 20 11.45 2.68 -18.47
CA ASP A 20 11.46 2.62 -17.01
C ASP A 20 10.87 1.28 -16.55
N TRP A 21 11.33 0.78 -15.40
CA TRP A 21 10.96 -0.55 -14.89
C TRP A 21 9.43 -0.75 -14.76
N TRP A 22 8.69 0.32 -14.48
CA TRP A 22 7.24 0.25 -14.26
C TRP A 22 6.45 0.18 -15.56
N GLN A 23 7.04 0.53 -16.71
CA GLN A 23 6.38 0.50 -18.01
C GLN A 23 6.28 -0.92 -18.58
N THR A 24 7.17 -1.81 -18.16
CA THR A 24 7.26 -3.20 -18.66
C THR A 24 7.33 -4.22 -17.52
N GLY A 25 7.10 -3.78 -16.28
CA GLY A 25 7.20 -4.62 -15.10
C GLY A 25 6.04 -5.60 -14.99
N GLN A 26 6.31 -6.78 -14.47
CA GLN A 26 5.31 -7.77 -14.07
C GLN A 26 5.03 -7.63 -12.58
N PHE A 27 3.79 -7.32 -12.24
CA PHE A 27 3.35 -6.98 -10.89
C PHE A 27 2.59 -8.15 -10.26
N TYR A 28 2.93 -8.48 -9.02
CA TYR A 28 2.26 -9.50 -8.23
C TYR A 28 1.66 -8.87 -6.98
N GLN A 29 0.33 -8.86 -6.87
CA GLN A 29 -0.33 -8.41 -5.64
C GLN A 29 -0.26 -9.52 -4.60
N ILE A 30 0.25 -9.20 -3.42
CA ILE A 30 0.28 -10.06 -2.25
C ILE A 30 -0.77 -9.55 -1.27
N TYR A 31 -1.63 -10.46 -0.81
CA TYR A 31 -2.46 -10.25 0.37
C TYR A 31 -1.73 -10.87 1.58
N PRO A 32 -1.06 -10.07 2.44
CA PRO A 32 -0.08 -10.57 3.42
C PRO A 32 -0.65 -11.64 4.35
N ARG A 33 -1.85 -11.39 4.90
CA ARG A 33 -2.52 -12.26 5.88
C ARG A 33 -2.74 -13.69 5.41
N SER A 34 -2.75 -13.95 4.10
CA SER A 34 -3.05 -15.27 3.53
C SER A 34 -1.93 -15.83 2.65
N PHE A 35 -0.78 -15.15 2.56
CA PHE A 35 0.27 -15.57 1.63
C PHE A 35 1.18 -16.67 2.20
N LYS A 36 1.80 -16.42 3.35
CA LYS A 36 2.65 -17.41 4.04
C LYS A 36 2.83 -17.02 5.51
N ASP A 37 2.40 -17.88 6.40
CA ASP A 37 2.69 -17.84 7.84
C ASP A 37 4.09 -18.44 8.09
N SER A 38 4.98 -17.72 8.79
CA SER A 38 6.33 -18.16 9.15
C SER A 38 6.51 -18.56 10.61
N ASN A 39 5.54 -18.24 11.49
CA ASN A 39 5.66 -18.42 12.93
C ASN A 39 4.68 -19.46 13.51
N GLY A 40 3.72 -19.94 12.72
CA GLY A 40 2.74 -20.97 13.07
C GLY A 40 1.48 -20.45 13.77
N ASP A 41 1.20 -19.14 13.76
CA ASP A 41 -0.01 -18.55 14.35
C ASP A 41 -1.26 -18.60 13.45
N GLY A 42 -1.11 -19.06 12.21
CA GLY A 42 -2.18 -19.18 11.22
C GLY A 42 -2.42 -17.91 10.39
N ILE A 43 -1.60 -16.86 10.57
CA ILE A 43 -1.67 -15.59 9.85
C ILE A 43 -0.40 -15.40 9.02
N GLY A 44 -0.56 -15.02 7.75
CA GLY A 44 0.57 -14.69 6.91
C GLY A 44 1.28 -13.40 7.34
N ASP A 45 2.61 -13.40 7.26
CA ASP A 45 3.46 -12.35 7.84
C ASP A 45 4.61 -11.91 6.89
N LEU A 46 5.34 -10.84 7.28
CA LEU A 46 6.40 -10.26 6.46
C LEU A 46 7.59 -11.20 6.25
N ASN A 47 7.90 -12.06 7.23
CA ASN A 47 8.98 -13.03 7.13
C ASN A 47 8.61 -14.15 6.15
N GLY A 48 7.35 -14.60 6.16
CA GLY A 48 6.81 -15.54 5.17
C GLY A 48 6.84 -14.97 3.75
N ILE A 49 6.51 -13.69 3.57
CA ILE A 49 6.68 -13.02 2.26
C ILE A 49 8.17 -13.02 1.86
N ARG A 50 9.07 -12.66 2.77
CA ARG A 50 10.52 -12.61 2.53
C ARG A 50 11.08 -13.96 2.09
N GLU A 51 10.63 -15.06 2.72
CA GLU A 51 11.00 -16.43 2.36
C GLU A 51 10.57 -16.81 0.94
N LYS A 52 9.48 -16.23 0.44
CA LYS A 52 8.88 -16.54 -0.86
C LYS A 52 9.26 -15.56 -1.97
N LEU A 53 10.00 -14.48 -1.69
CA LEU A 53 10.52 -13.61 -2.75
C LEU A 53 11.34 -14.33 -3.84
N PRO A 54 12.16 -15.37 -3.54
CA PRO A 54 12.83 -16.15 -4.58
C PRO A 54 11.84 -16.80 -5.55
N HIS A 55 10.71 -17.31 -5.06
CA HIS A 55 9.67 -17.88 -5.92
C HIS A 55 9.09 -16.84 -6.88
N LEU A 56 8.82 -15.62 -6.41
CA LEU A 56 8.34 -14.53 -7.27
C LEU A 56 9.34 -14.21 -8.39
N LYS A 57 10.64 -14.23 -8.07
CA LYS A 57 11.70 -14.07 -9.08
C LYS A 57 11.69 -15.22 -10.09
N ASP A 58 11.57 -16.47 -9.63
CA ASP A 58 11.58 -17.66 -10.49
C ASP A 58 10.44 -17.67 -11.50
N ILE A 59 9.26 -17.17 -11.11
CA ILE A 59 8.10 -17.03 -12.02
C ILE A 59 8.12 -15.73 -12.85
N GLY A 60 9.21 -14.96 -12.78
CA GLY A 60 9.42 -13.77 -13.61
C GLY A 60 8.75 -12.48 -13.13
N MET A 61 8.30 -12.41 -11.87
CA MET A 61 7.76 -11.17 -11.32
C MET A 61 8.87 -10.16 -11.04
N THR A 62 8.65 -8.90 -11.43
CA THR A 62 9.61 -7.81 -11.22
C THR A 62 9.20 -6.89 -10.07
N ALA A 63 7.94 -6.93 -9.65
CA ALA A 63 7.43 -6.14 -8.55
C ALA A 63 6.41 -6.93 -7.72
N ALA A 64 6.41 -6.70 -6.41
CA ALA A 64 5.36 -7.14 -5.50
C ALA A 64 4.64 -5.92 -4.92
N TRP A 65 3.31 -5.91 -5.02
CA TRP A 65 2.44 -4.93 -4.37
C TRP A 65 1.80 -5.56 -3.15
N LEU A 66 2.04 -4.97 -1.98
CA LEU A 66 1.47 -5.47 -0.73
C LEU A 66 0.16 -4.74 -0.45
N SER A 67 -0.93 -5.49 -0.24
CA SER A 67 -2.10 -4.95 0.48
C SER A 67 -1.65 -4.39 1.85
N PRO A 68 -2.44 -3.51 2.51
CA PRO A 68 -1.97 -2.75 3.66
C PRO A 68 -1.30 -3.58 4.76
N ILE A 69 -0.10 -3.16 5.17
CA ILE A 69 0.66 -3.74 6.30
C ILE A 69 0.81 -2.78 7.48
N TYR A 70 0.15 -1.62 7.42
CA TYR A 70 0.17 -0.63 8.48
C TYR A 70 -0.61 -1.10 9.71
N LYS A 71 -0.33 -0.50 10.86
CA LYS A 71 -1.07 -0.79 12.08
C LYS A 71 -2.56 -0.43 11.92
N SER A 72 -3.41 -1.43 12.12
CA SER A 72 -4.86 -1.34 11.93
C SER A 72 -5.59 -2.13 13.03
N PRO A 73 -6.78 -1.70 13.48
CA PRO A 73 -7.67 -2.50 14.32
C PRO A 73 -8.26 -3.74 13.62
N MET A 74 -8.02 -3.89 12.32
CA MET A 74 -8.44 -5.00 11.47
C MET A 74 -9.95 -5.12 11.26
N LYS A 75 -10.71 -4.02 11.39
CA LYS A 75 -12.14 -4.02 11.05
C LYS A 75 -12.36 -4.19 9.54
N ASP A 76 -11.42 -3.70 8.73
CA ASP A 76 -11.40 -3.86 7.27
C ASP A 76 -10.05 -4.42 6.81
N PHE A 77 -9.54 -5.40 7.56
CA PHE A 77 -8.32 -6.17 7.26
C PHE A 77 -7.10 -5.35 6.79
N GLY A 78 -6.90 -4.15 7.37
CA GLY A 78 -5.74 -3.31 7.12
C GLY A 78 -6.04 -1.98 6.43
N TYR A 79 -7.22 -1.81 5.82
CA TYR A 79 -7.61 -0.54 5.18
C TYR A 79 -8.09 0.51 6.20
N ASP A 80 -8.49 0.09 7.41
CA ASP A 80 -8.77 0.94 8.57
C ASP A 80 -7.49 1.28 9.35
N ILE A 81 -6.63 2.14 8.78
CA ILE A 81 -5.30 2.43 9.33
C ILE A 81 -5.38 3.32 10.58
N SER A 82 -4.72 2.91 11.66
CA SER A 82 -4.61 3.68 12.92
C SER A 82 -3.25 4.35 13.13
N ASP A 83 -2.20 3.87 12.46
CA ASP A 83 -0.88 4.51 12.40
C ASP A 83 -0.18 4.16 11.07
N PHE A 84 -0.04 5.16 10.19
CA PHE A 84 0.62 5.03 8.88
C PHE A 84 2.15 4.80 8.96
N LYS A 85 2.76 4.88 10.14
CA LYS A 85 4.21 4.74 10.34
C LYS A 85 4.61 3.46 11.07
N ALA A 86 3.64 2.68 11.52
CA ALA A 86 3.86 1.42 12.21
C ALA A 86 3.41 0.23 11.36
N ILE A 87 4.11 -0.90 11.51
CA ILE A 87 3.69 -2.19 10.95
C ILE A 87 2.64 -2.82 11.86
N GLN A 88 1.68 -3.52 11.27
CA GLN A 88 0.72 -4.32 12.03
C GLN A 88 1.45 -5.42 12.84
N PRO A 89 1.21 -5.52 14.16
CA PRO A 89 1.86 -6.52 15.00
C PRO A 89 1.70 -7.97 14.53
N GLU A 90 0.53 -8.34 13.99
CA GLU A 90 0.27 -9.68 13.42
C GLU A 90 1.13 -9.99 12.18
N TYR A 91 1.66 -8.97 11.49
CA TYR A 91 2.53 -9.17 10.32
C TYR A 91 4.03 -9.09 10.67
N GLY A 92 4.37 -8.56 11.84
CA GLY A 92 5.74 -8.44 12.34
C GLY A 92 6.11 -7.01 12.76
N THR A 93 7.38 -6.67 12.58
CA THR A 93 7.96 -5.41 13.05
C THR A 93 8.51 -4.55 11.90
N MET A 94 8.91 -3.30 12.22
CA MET A 94 9.63 -2.47 11.25
C MET A 94 10.94 -3.10 10.79
N ALA A 95 11.64 -3.83 11.67
CA ALA A 95 12.87 -4.55 11.32
C ALA A 95 12.59 -5.69 10.32
N ASP A 96 11.45 -6.39 10.46
CA ASP A 96 11.04 -7.41 9.49
C ASP A 96 10.72 -6.78 8.13
N PHE A 97 10.08 -5.61 8.10
CA PHE A 97 9.85 -4.85 6.87
C PHE A 97 11.16 -4.39 6.21
N GLU A 98 12.12 -3.87 6.98
CA GLU A 98 13.44 -3.48 6.48
C GLU A 98 14.20 -4.70 5.90
N ALA A 99 14.10 -5.86 6.55
CA ALA A 99 14.69 -7.10 6.05
C ALA A 99 14.02 -7.60 4.76
N LEU A 100 12.68 -7.50 4.67
CA LEU A 100 11.93 -7.78 3.45
C LEU A 100 12.36 -6.85 2.30
N LEU A 101 12.45 -5.55 2.56
CA LEU A 101 12.89 -4.54 1.59
C LEU A 101 14.31 -4.80 1.10
N LYS A 102 15.23 -5.13 2.01
CA LYS A 102 16.60 -5.50 1.67
C LYS A 102 16.62 -6.73 0.76
N ARG A 103 15.89 -7.79 1.12
CA ARG A 103 15.83 -9.03 0.34
C ARG A 103 15.22 -8.81 -1.06
N ALA A 104 14.18 -8.00 -1.16
CA ALA A 104 13.60 -7.63 -2.45
C ALA A 104 14.61 -6.91 -3.34
N LYS A 105 15.36 -5.95 -2.79
CA LYS A 105 16.44 -5.25 -3.51
C LYS A 105 17.53 -6.20 -4.01
N GLU A 106 17.99 -7.14 -3.18
CA GLU A 106 18.97 -8.17 -3.58
C GLU A 106 18.48 -9.03 -4.75
N LEU A 107 17.18 -9.32 -4.79
CA LEU A 107 16.57 -10.13 -5.84
C LEU A 107 16.23 -9.32 -7.10
N GLY A 108 16.28 -7.99 -7.04
CA GLY A 108 15.85 -7.09 -8.12
C GLY A 108 14.33 -6.88 -8.18
N ILE A 109 13.60 -7.24 -7.12
CA ILE A 109 12.15 -7.08 -7.02
C ILE A 109 11.83 -5.70 -6.43
N LYS A 110 10.94 -4.95 -7.07
CA LYS A 110 10.39 -3.70 -6.51
C LYS A 110 9.29 -4.03 -5.50
N LEU A 111 9.28 -3.36 -4.36
CA LEU A 111 8.15 -3.41 -3.43
C LEU A 111 7.30 -2.16 -3.56
N ILE A 112 6.00 -2.34 -3.66
CA ILE A 112 5.00 -1.28 -3.74
C ILE A 112 4.09 -1.40 -2.52
N MET A 113 3.92 -0.27 -1.83
CA MET A 113 3.04 -0.16 -0.68
C MET A 113 1.67 0.32 -1.14
N ASP A 114 0.62 -0.34 -0.70
CA ASP A 114 -0.74 0.21 -0.81
C ASP A 114 -0.91 1.44 0.09
N LEU A 115 -1.74 2.39 -0.32
CA LEU A 115 -2.05 3.60 0.45
C LEU A 115 -3.53 3.92 0.32
N VAL A 116 -4.18 4.15 1.46
CA VAL A 116 -5.57 4.61 1.55
C VAL A 116 -5.58 6.08 1.98
N PRO A 117 -5.64 7.04 1.03
CA PRO A 117 -5.62 8.45 1.38
C PRO A 117 -6.99 8.99 1.83
N ASN A 118 -8.08 8.25 1.56
CA ASN A 118 -9.44 8.75 1.74
C ASN A 118 -9.86 8.84 3.21
N HIS A 119 -9.44 7.89 4.05
CA HIS A 119 -9.93 7.76 5.43
C HIS A 119 -8.86 7.13 6.34
N THR A 120 -9.13 7.18 7.64
CA THR A 120 -8.36 6.48 8.68
C THR A 120 -9.31 5.73 9.61
N SER A 121 -8.77 4.86 10.46
CA SER A 121 -9.51 4.30 11.59
C SER A 121 -10.01 5.39 12.55
N ASP A 122 -11.14 5.10 13.22
CA ASP A 122 -11.65 5.84 14.37
C ASP A 122 -10.68 5.82 15.57
N LEU A 123 -9.72 4.91 15.61
CA LEU A 123 -8.66 4.86 16.63
C LEU A 123 -7.40 5.65 16.23
N HIS A 124 -7.36 6.26 15.05
CA HIS A 124 -6.22 7.08 14.63
C HIS A 124 -6.13 8.36 15.48
N GLU A 125 -4.90 8.79 15.79
CA GLU A 125 -4.62 10.04 16.53
C GLU A 125 -5.35 11.26 15.95
N TRP A 126 -5.45 11.38 14.62
CA TRP A 126 -6.14 12.47 13.95
C TRP A 126 -7.63 12.47 14.26
N PHE A 127 -8.30 11.31 14.20
CA PHE A 127 -9.72 11.21 14.53
C PHE A 127 -9.96 11.57 15.99
N GLN A 128 -9.14 11.02 16.89
CA GLN A 128 -9.23 11.30 18.32
C GLN A 128 -9.00 12.80 18.63
N LYS A 129 -8.07 13.46 17.94
CA LYS A 129 -7.88 14.91 18.08
C LYS A 129 -9.03 15.71 17.48
N SER A 130 -9.53 15.31 16.32
CA SER A 130 -10.62 15.99 15.61
C SER A 130 -11.93 15.93 16.39
N VAL A 131 -12.33 14.74 16.87
CA VAL A 131 -13.56 14.56 17.66
C VAL A 131 -13.55 15.35 18.97
N ASN A 132 -12.36 15.54 19.56
CA ASN A 132 -12.17 16.36 20.76
C ASN A 132 -11.93 17.85 20.45
N ARG A 133 -12.05 18.27 19.18
CA ARG A 133 -11.81 19.65 18.70
C ARG A 133 -10.46 20.21 19.17
N VAL A 134 -9.40 19.38 19.13
CA VAL A 134 -8.04 19.82 19.43
C VAL A 134 -7.60 20.81 18.34
N LYS A 135 -7.09 21.96 18.76
CA LYS A 135 -6.66 23.04 17.86
C LYS A 135 -5.73 22.53 16.75
N GLY A 136 -6.10 22.80 15.50
CA GLY A 136 -5.40 22.40 14.29
C GLY A 136 -5.84 21.05 13.71
N TYR A 137 -6.74 20.33 14.39
CA TYR A 137 -7.29 19.05 13.94
C TYR A 137 -8.81 19.07 13.79
N GLU A 138 -9.48 20.18 14.12
CA GLU A 138 -10.94 20.25 14.14
C GLU A 138 -11.56 19.83 12.79
N ASP A 139 -10.96 20.26 11.69
CA ASP A 139 -11.45 20.04 10.32
C ASP A 139 -10.71 18.92 9.56
N PHE A 140 -10.01 18.01 10.26
CA PHE A 140 -9.36 16.85 9.62
C PHE A 140 -10.36 15.82 9.06
N TYR A 141 -11.61 15.86 9.54
CA TYR A 141 -12.71 15.01 9.07
C TYR A 141 -13.92 15.88 8.77
N ILE A 142 -14.86 15.33 8.01
CA ILE A 142 -16.09 16.02 7.62
C ILE A 142 -17.11 15.89 8.76
N TRP A 143 -17.32 16.98 9.50
CA TRP A 143 -18.31 17.06 10.57
C TRP A 143 -19.51 17.91 10.14
N HIS A 144 -20.71 17.36 10.29
CA HIS A 144 -21.96 18.08 10.07
C HIS A 144 -22.98 17.76 11.15
N ASP A 145 -23.67 18.78 11.62
CA ASP A 145 -24.80 18.60 12.53
C ASP A 145 -25.95 17.89 11.82
N GLY A 146 -26.58 16.93 12.50
CA GLY A 146 -27.84 16.34 12.03
C GLY A 146 -29.01 17.32 12.08
N TYR A 147 -30.11 17.06 11.37
CA TYR A 147 -31.32 17.88 11.46
C TYR A 147 -32.13 17.56 12.72
N PRO A 148 -32.84 18.53 13.34
CA PRO A 148 -33.78 18.23 14.41
C PRO A 148 -34.86 17.25 13.95
N ASP A 149 -35.14 16.21 14.75
CA ASP A 149 -36.22 15.28 14.46
C ASP A 149 -37.57 15.91 14.85
N PRO A 150 -38.50 16.16 13.91
CA PRO A 150 -39.79 16.79 14.20
C PRO A 150 -40.70 15.93 15.09
N LYS A 151 -40.40 14.63 15.24
CA LYS A 151 -41.17 13.70 16.07
C LYS A 151 -40.57 13.52 17.46
N ASN A 152 -39.29 13.85 17.65
CA ASN A 152 -38.61 13.70 18.92
C ASN A 152 -37.51 14.76 19.11
N SER A 153 -37.78 15.77 19.95
CA SER A 153 -36.84 16.88 20.20
C SER A 153 -35.52 16.48 20.85
N SER A 154 -35.40 15.26 21.40
CA SER A 154 -34.12 14.73 21.93
C SER A 154 -33.28 13.98 20.88
N ASN A 155 -33.81 13.80 19.67
CA ASN A 155 -33.14 13.08 18.59
C ASN A 155 -32.73 14.01 17.43
N ARG A 156 -31.72 13.59 16.67
CA ARG A 156 -31.33 14.25 15.41
C ARG A 156 -31.31 13.23 14.26
N LEU A 157 -31.79 13.66 13.10
CA LEU A 157 -31.72 12.92 11.85
C LEU A 157 -30.35 13.14 11.18
N PRO A 158 -29.88 12.21 10.33
CA PRO A 158 -28.62 12.39 9.62
C PRO A 158 -28.65 13.65 8.71
N PRO A 159 -27.47 14.22 8.39
CA PRO A 159 -27.37 15.45 7.59
C PRO A 159 -27.79 15.28 6.12
N ASN A 160 -27.91 14.05 5.62
CA ASN A 160 -28.45 13.71 4.32
C ASN A 160 -28.81 12.22 4.27
N ASN A 161 -29.15 11.69 3.10
CA ASN A 161 -29.48 10.29 2.85
C ASN A 161 -28.33 9.52 2.16
N TRP A 162 -27.08 9.96 2.28
CA TRP A 162 -25.94 9.22 1.75
C TRP A 162 -25.80 7.86 2.46
N VAL A 163 -25.38 6.86 1.70
CA VAL A 163 -25.27 5.47 2.17
C VAL A 163 -23.80 5.08 2.22
N SER A 164 -23.41 4.40 3.30
CA SER A 164 -22.07 3.82 3.45
C SER A 164 -21.87 2.66 2.47
N ASN A 165 -20.67 2.53 1.92
CA ASN A 165 -20.26 1.32 1.19
C ASN A 165 -19.82 0.18 2.15
N PHE A 166 -19.68 0.49 3.43
CA PHE A 166 -19.33 -0.42 4.53
C PHE A 166 -20.57 -0.73 5.38
#